data_AF-A0AA95HEG9-F1
#
_entry.id   AF-A0AA95HEG9-F1
#
_cell.length_a   1.000
_cell.length_b   1.000
_cell.length_c   1.000
_cell.angle_alpha   90.00
_cell.angle_beta   90.00
_cell.angle_gamma   90.00
#
_symmetry.space_group_name_H-M   'P 1'
#
loop_
_entity.id
_entity.type
_entity.pdbx_description
1 polymer ?
#
loop_
_entity_poly.entity_id
_entity_poly.type
_entity_poly.pdbx_seq_one_letter_code
_entity_poly.pdbx_strand_id
1 'polypeptide(L)'
;MGNNYNFGAGVTGAEYPTAGGVQPLPMVIAHGTTLADPPLQHEKGDSPAKRFAMINVYDGHRANVGRVATDSTWHHWMNINITQIEAAGGANWEKIKRYYLNLAVWLAPPEIPRHCFFFHTLESLYSYPGIEEFHPKVNLLDAGLVFRKRLIGLYGPCWVTQFVFDWLGLLDLKLRERLIERYLLLPMPNRPIPPRPDPCLSCPPPELFEAVILGGAIRATSAALFANGGGLEAGLKLMLEMKPERLEKHLLEGTAEGLKQLQALSAKSCEETRHLFG
;
A
#
# COMPACT_ATOMS: atom_id res chain seq x y z
N MET A 1 -18.69 13.60 16.80
CA MET A 1 -17.93 14.59 17.60
C MET A 1 -17.60 15.72 16.66
N GLY A 2 -17.80 16.98 17.05
CA GLY A 2 -17.47 18.13 16.17
C GLY A 2 -15.96 18.28 16.08
N ASN A 3 -15.41 18.06 14.88
CA ASN A 3 -13.97 17.94 14.57
C ASN A 3 -13.20 19.28 14.62
N ASN A 4 -13.37 20.09 15.66
CA ASN A 4 -12.61 21.34 15.81
C ASN A 4 -11.85 21.32 17.14
N TYR A 5 -10.53 21.50 17.10
CA TYR A 5 -9.75 21.70 18.32
C TYR A 5 -9.71 23.17 18.70
N ASN A 6 -9.63 23.41 20.01
CA ASN A 6 -9.29 24.69 20.59
C ASN A 6 -8.32 24.43 21.74
N PHE A 7 -7.02 24.60 21.47
CA PHE A 7 -5.97 24.42 22.48
C PHE A 7 -5.72 25.70 23.30
N GLY A 8 -6.53 26.75 23.12
CA GLY A 8 -6.25 28.09 23.63
C GLY A 8 -5.19 28.83 22.79
N ALA A 9 -4.89 30.09 23.16
CA ALA A 9 -3.87 30.94 22.53
C ALA A 9 -4.02 31.20 21.01
N GLY A 10 -5.24 31.13 20.47
CA GLY A 10 -5.52 31.41 19.05
C GLY A 10 -5.28 30.24 18.10
N VAL A 11 -4.95 29.05 18.62
CA VAL A 11 -4.79 27.83 17.82
C VAL A 11 -6.14 27.10 17.76
N THR A 12 -6.99 27.56 16.84
CA THR A 12 -8.30 27.00 16.55
C THR A 12 -8.36 26.53 15.10
N GLY A 13 -8.93 25.35 14.85
CA GLY A 13 -9.04 24.84 13.48
C GLY A 13 -9.75 23.50 13.41
N ALA A 14 -9.94 23.01 12.19
CA ALA A 14 -10.38 21.65 11.96
C ALA A 14 -9.32 20.68 12.49
N GLU A 15 -9.75 19.68 13.26
CA GLU A 15 -8.88 18.69 13.89
C GLU A 15 -8.16 17.82 12.87
N TYR A 16 -8.83 17.50 11.77
CA TYR A 16 -8.25 16.77 10.66
C TYR A 16 -8.43 17.54 9.34
N PRO A 17 -7.36 17.69 8.54
CA PRO A 17 -7.42 18.36 7.26
C PRO A 17 -8.31 17.59 6.26
N THR A 18 -8.82 18.32 5.27
CA THR A 18 -9.64 17.76 4.18
C THR A 18 -8.98 18.10 2.85
N ALA A 19 -8.87 17.13 1.94
CA ALA A 19 -8.44 17.36 0.56
C ALA A 19 -9.34 16.58 -0.41
N GLY A 20 -9.73 17.21 -1.53
CA GLY A 20 -10.55 16.54 -2.56
C GLY A 20 -11.91 16.01 -2.06
N GLY A 21 -12.45 16.59 -0.98
CA GLY A 21 -13.67 16.11 -0.31
C GLY A 21 -13.48 14.88 0.60
N VAL A 22 -12.23 14.47 0.85
CA VAL A 22 -11.86 13.38 1.76
C VAL A 22 -11.27 13.98 3.03
N GLN A 23 -11.87 13.65 4.19
CA GLN A 23 -11.33 13.94 5.51
C GLN A 23 -10.89 12.62 6.16
N PRO A 24 -9.59 12.25 6.11
CA PRO A 24 -9.11 11.06 6.82
C PRO A 24 -9.30 11.24 8.33
N LEU A 25 -9.69 10.16 9.00
CA LEU A 25 -9.78 10.10 10.45
C LEU A 25 -8.82 9.01 10.97
N PRO A 26 -8.28 9.16 12.19
CA PRO A 26 -7.50 8.11 12.79
C PRO A 26 -8.32 6.83 12.97
N MET A 27 -7.64 5.69 12.90
CA MET A 27 -8.25 4.39 13.07
C MET A 27 -7.39 3.47 13.93
N VAL A 28 -8.06 2.59 14.68
CA VAL A 28 -7.41 1.52 15.43
C VAL A 28 -7.15 0.36 14.47
N ILE A 29 -5.88 -0.06 14.31
CA ILE A 29 -5.52 -1.21 13.46
C ILE A 29 -5.09 -2.45 14.26
N ALA A 30 -4.78 -2.29 15.54
CA ALA A 30 -4.47 -3.41 16.42
C ALA A 30 -5.13 -3.20 17.78
N HIS A 31 -5.66 -4.27 18.36
CA HIS A 31 -6.21 -4.28 19.70
C HIS A 31 -5.44 -5.28 20.57
N GLY A 32 -5.17 -4.88 21.81
CA GLY A 32 -4.59 -5.74 22.83
C GLY A 32 -5.66 -6.19 23.80
N THR A 33 -5.45 -7.36 24.40
CA THR A 33 -6.26 -7.86 25.50
C THR A 33 -5.37 -8.15 26.70
N THR A 34 -5.78 -7.66 27.86
CA THR A 34 -5.21 -8.07 29.15
C THR A 34 -6.15 -9.09 29.77
N LEU A 35 -5.59 -10.08 30.45
CA LEU A 35 -6.36 -10.99 31.27
C LEU A 35 -6.89 -10.24 32.50
N ALA A 36 -7.98 -10.73 33.08
CA ALA A 36 -8.31 -10.37 34.45
C ALA A 36 -7.26 -11.02 35.37
N ASP A 37 -7.06 -10.46 36.57
CA ASP A 37 -6.15 -10.93 37.65
C ASP A 37 -4.73 -10.32 37.66
N PRO A 38 -4.07 -10.25 38.84
CA PRO A 38 -3.56 -8.99 39.37
C PRO A 38 -2.28 -8.54 38.67
N PRO A 39 -1.98 -7.22 38.68
CA PRO A 39 -0.59 -6.81 38.47
C PRO A 39 0.28 -7.57 39.48
N LEU A 40 1.54 -7.86 39.14
CA LEU A 40 2.56 -8.43 40.06
C LEU A 40 2.70 -7.68 41.41
N GLN A 41 1.98 -6.56 41.58
CA GLN A 41 1.86 -5.72 42.75
C GLN A 41 0.43 -5.79 43.32
N HIS A 42 0.20 -6.69 44.28
CA HIS A 42 -1.10 -6.93 44.92
C HIS A 42 -1.74 -5.69 45.59
N GLU A 43 -0.95 -4.67 45.92
CA GLU A 43 -1.43 -3.39 46.48
C GLU A 43 -2.35 -2.60 45.53
N LYS A 44 -2.29 -2.86 44.21
CA LYS A 44 -3.10 -2.17 43.20
C LYS A 44 -4.53 -2.72 43.07
N GLY A 45 -4.85 -3.81 43.76
CA GLY A 45 -6.14 -4.48 43.70
C GLY A 45 -6.41 -5.21 42.38
N ASP A 46 -7.60 -5.80 42.29
CA ASP A 46 -8.03 -6.59 41.14
C ASP A 46 -8.16 -5.69 39.88
N SER A 47 -7.56 -6.12 38.77
CA SER A 47 -7.75 -5.47 37.47
C SER A 47 -8.68 -6.32 36.60
N PRO A 48 -9.76 -5.74 36.03
CA PRO A 48 -10.58 -6.47 35.08
C PRO A 48 -9.81 -6.70 33.77
N ALA A 49 -10.19 -7.75 33.04
CA ALA A 49 -9.74 -7.95 31.66
C ALA A 49 -10.13 -6.74 30.81
N LYS A 50 -9.17 -6.16 30.07
CA LYS A 50 -9.42 -5.00 29.20
C LYS A 50 -9.01 -5.31 27.77
N ARG A 51 -9.88 -4.95 26.83
CA ARG A 51 -9.52 -4.78 25.42
C ARG A 51 -9.29 -3.29 25.15
N PHE A 52 -8.15 -2.96 24.56
CA PHE A 52 -7.78 -1.57 24.29
C PHE A 52 -7.11 -1.43 22.92
N ALA A 53 -7.15 -0.22 22.37
CA ALA A 53 -6.47 0.11 21.13
C ALA A 53 -4.96 0.06 21.35
N MET A 54 -4.29 -0.90 20.71
CA MET A 54 -2.84 -1.04 20.79
C MET A 54 -2.13 -0.07 19.85
N ILE A 55 -2.54 -0.10 18.57
CA ILE A 55 -1.95 0.73 17.51
C ILE A 55 -3.06 1.52 16.85
N ASN A 56 -2.88 2.84 16.79
CA ASN A 56 -3.71 3.75 16.02
C ASN A 56 -2.89 4.40 14.92
N VAL A 57 -3.50 4.55 13.76
CA VAL A 57 -2.86 5.17 12.60
C VAL A 57 -3.75 6.26 12.01
N TYR A 58 -3.12 7.27 11.44
CA TYR A 58 -3.75 8.33 10.66
C TYR A 58 -3.05 8.39 9.31
N ASP A 59 -3.76 7.97 8.24
CA ASP A 59 -3.25 8.09 6.87
C ASP A 59 -3.46 9.51 6.35
N GLY A 60 -2.57 10.42 6.74
CA GLY A 60 -2.61 11.82 6.34
C GLY A 60 -2.32 12.09 4.87
N HIS A 61 -1.74 11.14 4.13
CA HIS A 61 -1.45 11.31 2.70
C HIS A 61 -2.75 11.58 1.91
N ARG A 62 -3.88 11.05 2.42
CA ARG A 62 -5.26 11.29 1.93
C ARG A 62 -5.67 12.77 1.95
N ALA A 63 -5.03 13.57 2.80
CA ALA A 63 -5.26 14.99 2.96
C ALA A 63 -4.00 15.82 2.63
N ASN A 64 -3.05 15.26 1.89
CA ASN A 64 -1.77 15.90 1.52
C ASN A 64 -0.95 16.36 2.73
N VAL A 65 -1.00 15.62 3.84
CA VAL A 65 -0.18 15.82 5.04
C VAL A 65 0.50 14.51 5.45
N GLY A 66 1.43 14.55 6.40
CA GLY A 66 2.15 13.35 6.87
C GLY A 66 1.26 12.31 7.55
N ARG A 67 1.71 11.06 7.54
CA ARG A 67 1.09 9.95 8.28
C ARG A 67 1.52 9.96 9.74
N VAL A 68 0.66 9.45 10.61
CA VAL A 68 0.96 9.30 12.04
C VAL A 68 0.62 7.89 12.47
N ALA A 69 1.49 7.28 13.29
CA ALA A 69 1.21 6.03 13.98
C ALA A 69 1.53 6.21 15.47
N THR A 70 0.66 5.69 16.32
CA THR A 70 0.82 5.71 17.78
C THR A 70 0.66 4.30 18.30
N ASP A 71 1.53 3.92 19.24
CA ASP A 71 1.53 2.61 19.88
C ASP A 71 1.44 2.81 21.40
N SER A 72 0.47 2.16 22.05
CA SER A 72 0.23 2.24 23.49
C SER A 72 1.17 1.40 24.35
N THR A 73 1.98 0.52 23.74
CA THR A 73 2.81 -0.46 24.46
C THR A 73 4.29 -0.10 24.53
N TRP A 74 4.71 0.95 23.79
CA TRP A 74 6.13 1.30 23.63
C TRP A 74 6.87 1.55 24.95
N HIS A 75 6.36 2.46 25.78
CA HIS A 75 7.08 2.96 26.96
C HIS A 75 7.25 1.92 28.08
N HIS A 76 6.37 0.91 28.14
CA HIS A 76 6.36 -0.06 29.24
C HIS A 76 6.87 -1.46 28.86
N TRP A 77 6.78 -1.89 27.60
CA TRP A 77 7.05 -3.28 27.22
C TRP A 77 8.19 -3.46 26.22
N MET A 78 8.31 -2.58 25.23
CA MET A 78 9.32 -2.72 24.17
C MET A 78 10.63 -2.03 24.51
N ASN A 79 10.60 -0.75 24.92
CA ASN A 79 11.83 0.04 25.12
C ASN A 79 12.82 -0.59 26.13
N ILE A 80 12.31 -1.16 27.23
CA ILE A 80 13.16 -1.74 28.28
C ILE A 80 13.75 -3.09 27.85
N ASN A 81 13.05 -3.85 27.00
CA ASN A 81 13.44 -5.20 26.63
C ASN A 81 14.13 -5.28 25.26
N ILE A 82 14.14 -4.20 24.48
CA ILE A 82 14.58 -4.25 23.07
C ILE A 82 16.04 -4.70 22.93
N THR A 83 16.92 -4.28 23.83
CA THR A 83 18.35 -4.67 23.82
C THR A 83 18.55 -6.14 24.13
N GLN A 84 17.75 -6.70 25.04
CA GLN A 84 17.81 -8.13 25.37
C GLN A 84 17.23 -8.99 24.24
N ILE A 85 16.16 -8.52 23.59
CA ILE A 85 15.57 -9.21 22.44
C ILE A 85 16.51 -9.15 21.23
N GLU A 86 17.17 -8.01 20.99
CA GLU A 86 18.20 -7.87 19.97
C GLU A 86 19.38 -8.82 20.23
N ALA A 87 19.91 -8.84 21.45
CA ALA A 87 21.01 -9.72 21.84
C ALA A 87 20.66 -11.21 21.73
N ALA A 88 19.41 -11.58 22.06
CA ALA A 88 18.92 -12.95 21.88
C ALA A 88 18.71 -13.31 20.40
N GLY A 89 18.44 -12.33 19.55
CA GLY A 89 18.27 -12.50 18.12
C GLY A 89 17.10 -13.41 17.74
N GLY A 90 17.27 -14.14 16.64
CA GLY A 90 16.29 -15.12 16.15
C GLY A 90 15.00 -14.51 15.60
N ALA A 91 13.97 -15.35 15.49
CA ALA A 91 12.72 -15.00 14.79
C ALA A 91 11.95 -13.84 15.43
N ASN A 92 12.06 -13.66 16.75
CA ASN A 92 11.40 -12.55 17.44
C ASN A 92 12.05 -11.21 17.10
N TRP A 93 13.39 -11.16 17.11
CA TRP A 93 14.12 -9.96 16.68
C TRP A 93 13.82 -9.61 15.22
N GLU A 94 13.81 -10.59 14.32
CA GLU A 94 13.49 -10.37 12.90
C GLU A 94 12.10 -9.77 12.70
N LYS A 95 11.10 -10.19 13.48
CA LYS A 95 9.75 -9.61 13.46
C LYS A 95 9.73 -8.16 13.93
N ILE A 96 10.44 -7.85 15.01
CA ILE A 96 10.52 -6.48 15.56
C ILE A 96 11.23 -5.55 14.57
N LYS A 97 12.38 -5.98 14.04
CA LYS A 97 13.11 -5.25 13.01
C LYS A 97 12.24 -4.99 11.78
N ARG A 98 11.53 -6.02 11.30
CA ARG A 98 10.60 -5.88 10.15
C ARG A 98 9.45 -4.91 10.46
N TYR A 99 8.89 -4.92 11.67
CA TYR A 99 7.87 -3.97 12.08
C TYR A 99 8.36 -2.52 11.97
N TYR A 100 9.54 -2.19 12.48
CA TYR A 100 10.07 -0.82 12.39
C TYR A 100 10.46 -0.41 10.99
N LEU A 101 11.01 -1.32 10.19
CA LEU A 101 11.29 -1.05 8.78
C LEU A 101 9.98 -0.76 8.02
N ASN A 102 8.95 -1.57 8.23
CA ASN A 102 7.64 -1.34 7.62
C ASN A 102 7.04 -0.01 8.10
N LEU A 103 7.14 0.30 9.39
CA LEU A 103 6.64 1.55 9.93
C LEU A 103 7.38 2.77 9.33
N ALA A 104 8.70 2.70 9.19
CA ALA A 104 9.50 3.77 8.59
C ALA A 104 9.08 4.02 7.13
N VAL A 105 8.90 2.96 6.33
CA VAL A 105 8.42 3.08 4.94
C VAL A 105 6.98 3.63 4.90
N TRP A 106 6.14 3.25 5.88
CA TRP A 106 4.78 3.76 6.02
C TRP A 106 4.70 5.17 6.60
N LEU A 107 5.72 5.71 7.24
CA LEU A 107 5.72 7.10 7.69
C LEU A 107 6.41 8.04 6.70
N ALA A 108 7.22 7.50 5.78
CA ALA A 108 7.95 8.27 4.79
C ALA A 108 7.00 9.16 3.95
N PRO A 109 7.44 10.40 3.62
CA PRO A 109 6.77 11.24 2.63
C PRO A 109 6.48 10.46 1.36
N PRO A 110 5.34 10.69 0.68
CA PRO A 110 4.88 9.84 -0.41
C PRO A 110 5.84 9.79 -1.60
N GLU A 111 6.71 10.78 -1.76
CA GLU A 111 7.71 10.85 -2.83
C GLU A 111 8.80 9.78 -2.66
N ILE A 112 9.21 9.48 -1.42
CA ILE A 112 10.30 8.52 -1.15
C ILE A 112 9.95 7.10 -1.63
N PRO A 113 8.88 6.44 -1.12
CA PRO A 113 8.56 5.09 -1.56
C PRO A 113 8.16 5.06 -3.04
N ARG A 114 7.58 6.14 -3.56
CA ARG A 114 7.24 6.27 -4.98
C ARG A 114 8.48 6.25 -5.86
N HIS A 115 9.50 7.04 -5.52
CA HIS A 115 10.77 7.04 -6.23
C HIS A 115 11.48 5.68 -6.14
N CYS A 116 11.53 5.05 -4.95
CA CYS A 116 12.10 3.71 -4.82
C CYS A 116 11.42 2.70 -5.74
N PHE A 117 10.09 2.73 -5.80
CA PHE A 117 9.32 1.89 -6.70
C PHE A 117 9.65 2.15 -8.18
N PHE A 118 9.76 3.43 -8.59
CA PHE A 118 10.15 3.79 -9.95
C PHE A 118 11.53 3.23 -10.29
N PHE A 119 12.48 3.32 -9.37
CA PHE A 119 13.80 2.71 -9.55
C PHE A 119 13.72 1.18 -9.66
N HIS A 120 12.89 0.50 -8.87
CA HIS A 120 12.70 -0.94 -9.04
C HIS A 120 12.01 -1.32 -10.35
N THR A 121 11.17 -0.44 -10.89
CA THR A 121 10.59 -0.63 -12.22
C THR A 121 11.68 -0.58 -13.29
N LEU A 122 12.57 0.41 -13.21
CA LEU A 122 13.74 0.49 -14.09
C LEU A 122 14.66 -0.70 -13.92
N GLU A 123 15.07 -0.99 -12.68
CA GLU A 123 15.95 -2.10 -12.35
C GLU A 123 15.40 -3.41 -12.91
N SER A 124 14.08 -3.63 -12.86
CA SER A 124 13.44 -4.82 -13.40
C SER A 124 13.63 -5.00 -14.91
N LEU A 125 13.83 -3.92 -15.67
CA LEU A 125 14.13 -3.98 -17.12
C LEU A 125 15.56 -4.44 -17.41
N TYR A 126 16.46 -4.36 -16.44
CA TYR A 126 17.90 -4.65 -16.59
C TYR A 126 18.42 -5.76 -15.65
N SER A 127 17.55 -6.33 -14.80
CA SER A 127 17.94 -7.30 -13.78
C SER A 127 18.23 -8.68 -14.37
N TYR A 128 19.42 -9.23 -14.09
CA TYR A 128 19.78 -10.59 -14.47
C TYR A 128 19.49 -11.57 -13.33
N PRO A 129 18.74 -12.66 -13.58
CA PRO A 129 19.30 -13.97 -13.21
C PRO A 129 19.03 -15.10 -14.25
N GLY A 130 18.25 -14.83 -15.31
CA GLY A 130 17.89 -15.80 -16.35
C GLY A 130 16.60 -15.41 -17.11
N ILE A 131 16.73 -14.54 -18.11
CA ILE A 131 15.77 -14.13 -19.16
C ILE A 131 14.36 -13.70 -18.72
N GLU A 132 14.17 -12.43 -18.33
CA GLU A 132 12.88 -11.73 -18.47
C GLU A 132 13.15 -10.28 -18.91
N GLU A 133 13.54 -10.08 -20.16
CA GLU A 133 13.51 -8.76 -20.77
C GLU A 133 12.05 -8.41 -21.07
N PHE A 134 11.52 -7.38 -20.41
CA PHE A 134 10.19 -6.88 -20.73
C PHE A 134 10.19 -6.23 -22.11
N HIS A 135 9.87 -7.01 -23.13
CA HIS A 135 9.70 -6.49 -24.48
C HIS A 135 8.38 -5.70 -24.57
N PRO A 136 8.31 -4.53 -25.24
CA PRO A 136 7.08 -3.73 -25.31
C PRO A 136 5.84 -4.45 -25.89
N LYS A 137 6.07 -5.56 -26.62
CA LYS A 137 5.03 -6.40 -27.23
C LYS A 137 4.57 -7.57 -26.36
N VAL A 138 5.13 -7.76 -25.16
CA VAL A 138 4.70 -8.81 -24.24
C VAL A 138 3.24 -8.62 -23.85
N ASN A 139 2.55 -9.72 -23.54
CA ASN A 139 1.21 -9.64 -22.97
C ASN A 139 1.27 -8.86 -21.66
N LEU A 140 0.33 -7.93 -21.50
CA LEU A 140 0.28 -7.04 -20.36
C LEU A 140 0.08 -7.79 -19.03
N LEU A 141 -0.74 -8.84 -19.02
CA LEU A 141 -0.98 -9.64 -17.82
C LEU A 141 0.29 -10.39 -17.41
N ASP A 142 0.98 -11.00 -18.36
CA ASP A 142 2.20 -11.78 -18.09
C ASP A 142 3.30 -10.86 -17.53
N ALA A 143 3.53 -9.71 -18.17
CA ALA A 143 4.48 -8.71 -17.66
C ALA A 143 4.11 -8.20 -16.27
N GLY A 144 2.80 -8.01 -16.04
CA GLY A 144 2.25 -7.65 -14.74
C GLY A 144 2.53 -8.67 -13.65
N LEU A 145 2.27 -9.96 -13.93
CA LEU A 145 2.47 -11.06 -12.98
C LEU A 145 3.95 -11.23 -12.62
N VAL A 146 4.82 -11.13 -13.61
CA VAL A 146 6.27 -11.19 -13.42
C VAL A 146 6.74 -10.02 -12.55
N PHE A 147 6.37 -8.79 -12.93
CA PHE A 147 6.79 -7.60 -12.20
C PHE A 147 6.24 -7.59 -10.77
N ARG A 148 4.98 -8.01 -10.59
CA ARG A 148 4.35 -8.20 -9.28
C ARG A 148 5.15 -9.18 -8.42
N LYS A 149 5.55 -10.34 -8.95
CA LYS A 149 6.33 -11.35 -8.21
C LYS A 149 7.65 -10.77 -7.72
N ARG A 150 8.34 -9.98 -8.54
CA ARG A 150 9.57 -9.26 -8.15
C ARG A 150 9.31 -8.31 -6.98
N LEU A 151 8.30 -7.45 -7.11
CA LEU A 151 7.98 -6.46 -6.09
C LEU A 151 7.55 -7.10 -4.76
N ILE A 152 6.82 -8.21 -4.81
CA ILE A 152 6.47 -8.99 -3.61
C ILE A 152 7.73 -9.53 -2.92
N GLY A 153 8.74 -9.97 -3.69
CA GLY A 153 10.01 -10.39 -3.12
C GLY A 153 10.76 -9.28 -2.37
N LEU A 154 10.61 -8.03 -2.80
CA LEU A 154 11.26 -6.86 -2.20
C LEU A 154 10.48 -6.30 -1.01
N TYR A 155 9.18 -6.09 -1.18
CA TYR A 155 8.33 -5.33 -0.26
C TYR A 155 7.29 -6.17 0.50
N GLY A 156 6.95 -7.34 -0.02
CA GLY A 156 5.82 -8.14 0.45
C GLY A 156 4.49 -7.74 -0.19
N PRO A 157 3.47 -8.61 -0.14
CA PRO A 157 2.23 -8.46 -0.91
C PRO A 157 1.42 -7.22 -0.55
N CYS A 158 1.18 -6.96 0.74
CA CYS A 158 0.36 -5.81 1.16
C CYS A 158 0.97 -4.46 0.76
N TRP A 159 2.30 -4.38 0.71
CA TRP A 159 2.99 -3.18 0.26
C TRP A 159 2.82 -2.94 -1.23
N VAL A 160 2.89 -4.01 -2.04
CA VAL A 160 2.60 -3.91 -3.48
C VAL A 160 1.17 -3.42 -3.69
N THR A 161 0.19 -3.96 -2.98
CA THR A 161 -1.20 -3.50 -3.01
C THR A 161 -1.32 -2.01 -2.67
N GLN A 162 -0.70 -1.60 -1.55
CA GLN A 162 -0.71 -0.20 -1.10
C GLN A 162 -0.11 0.73 -2.17
N PHE A 163 1.04 0.38 -2.76
CA PHE A 163 1.68 1.19 -3.80
C PHE A 163 0.83 1.34 -5.06
N VAL A 164 0.23 0.24 -5.52
CA VAL A 164 -0.68 0.27 -6.67
C VAL A 164 -1.87 1.20 -6.39
N PHE A 165 -2.45 1.16 -5.20
CA PHE A 165 -3.57 2.04 -4.84
C PHE A 165 -3.15 3.50 -4.68
N ASP A 166 -1.98 3.76 -4.08
CA ASP A 166 -1.43 5.11 -3.94
C ASP A 166 -1.18 5.75 -5.32
N TRP A 167 -0.69 4.98 -6.30
CA TRP A 167 -0.55 5.43 -7.68
C TRP A 167 -1.87 5.74 -8.36
N LEU A 168 -2.85 4.86 -8.20
CA LEU A 168 -4.19 5.13 -8.71
C LEU A 168 -4.79 6.37 -8.06
N GLY A 169 -4.41 6.71 -6.83
CA GLY A 169 -4.79 7.95 -6.18
C GLY A 169 -4.26 9.21 -6.86
N LEU A 170 -3.14 9.12 -7.59
CA LEU A 170 -2.63 10.21 -8.42
C LEU A 170 -3.52 10.45 -9.65
N LEU A 171 -4.25 9.43 -10.11
CA LEU A 171 -5.19 9.53 -11.23
C LEU A 171 -6.61 9.85 -10.75
N ASP A 172 -7.09 9.15 -9.73
CA ASP A 172 -8.41 9.30 -9.12
C ASP A 172 -8.34 8.97 -7.62
N LEU A 173 -8.28 10.02 -6.80
CA LEU A 173 -8.28 9.90 -5.35
C LEU A 173 -9.50 9.12 -4.83
N LYS A 174 -10.69 9.31 -5.39
CA LYS A 174 -11.91 8.61 -4.95
C LYS A 174 -11.85 7.12 -5.27
N LEU A 175 -11.22 6.74 -6.38
CA LEU A 175 -10.98 5.34 -6.70
C LEU A 175 -10.03 4.69 -5.67
N ARG A 176 -8.90 5.35 -5.36
CA ARG A 176 -7.97 4.90 -4.31
C ARG A 176 -8.69 4.65 -2.99
N GLU A 177 -9.51 5.60 -2.55
CA GLU A 177 -10.24 5.49 -1.28
C GLU A 177 -11.17 4.27 -1.25
N ARG A 178 -11.90 4.04 -2.35
CA ARG A 178 -12.78 2.86 -2.48
C ARG A 178 -12.00 1.55 -2.45
N LEU A 179 -10.80 1.53 -3.06
CA LEU A 179 -9.94 0.34 -3.07
C LEU A 179 -9.34 0.06 -1.69
N ILE A 180 -8.86 1.08 -0.98
CA ILE A 180 -8.35 0.96 0.39
C ILE A 180 -9.45 0.48 1.33
N GLU A 181 -10.65 1.10 1.30
CA GLU A 181 -11.78 0.66 2.14
C GLU A 181 -12.15 -0.80 1.88
N ARG A 182 -12.03 -1.24 0.64
CA ARG A 182 -12.42 -2.58 0.24
C ARG A 182 -11.40 -3.65 0.58
N TYR A 183 -10.13 -3.43 0.24
CA TYR A 183 -9.13 -4.49 0.23
C TYR A 183 -8.14 -4.41 1.39
N LEU A 184 -7.92 -3.23 1.98
CA LEU A 184 -6.92 -3.04 3.04
C LEU A 184 -7.55 -2.78 4.42
N LEU A 185 -8.82 -2.36 4.47
CA LEU A 185 -9.54 -2.04 5.71
C LEU A 185 -10.56 -3.14 6.11
N LEU A 186 -10.12 -4.37 6.44
CA LEU A 186 -11.01 -5.36 7.08
C LEU A 186 -10.33 -6.19 8.21
N PRO A 187 -11.08 -6.56 9.29
CA PRO A 187 -12.52 -6.34 9.49
C PRO A 187 -12.85 -5.26 10.53
N MET A 188 -13.82 -4.41 10.20
CA MET A 188 -14.44 -3.46 11.13
C MET A 188 -15.34 -4.23 12.13
N PRO A 189 -15.12 -4.14 13.46
CA PRO A 189 -15.85 -4.93 14.45
C PRO A 189 -17.35 -4.61 14.58
N ASN A 190 -17.84 -3.50 14.02
CA ASN A 190 -19.23 -3.03 14.18
C ASN A 190 -20.05 -3.01 12.88
N ARG A 191 -19.62 -3.65 11.78
CA ARG A 191 -20.46 -3.81 10.58
C ARG A 191 -21.16 -5.18 10.64
N PRO A 192 -22.50 -5.26 10.56
CA PRO A 192 -23.22 -6.53 10.68
C PRO A 192 -22.85 -7.46 9.52
N ILE A 193 -22.69 -8.74 9.87
CA ILE A 193 -22.72 -9.88 8.95
C ILE A 193 -24.10 -9.88 8.26
N PRO A 194 -24.20 -10.12 6.94
CA PRO A 194 -23.18 -10.69 6.09
C PRO A 194 -22.08 -9.68 5.73
N PRO A 195 -20.85 -10.15 5.41
CA PRO A 195 -19.94 -9.31 4.65
C PRO A 195 -20.75 -8.71 3.49
N ARG A 196 -20.47 -7.46 3.06
CA ARG A 196 -20.85 -7.06 1.69
C ARG A 196 -20.59 -8.26 0.79
N PRO A 197 -21.42 -8.64 -0.19
CA PRO A 197 -21.21 -9.86 -0.98
C PRO A 197 -19.77 -9.89 -1.50
N ASP A 198 -18.92 -10.55 -0.72
CA ASP A 198 -17.49 -10.70 -0.85
C ASP A 198 -17.29 -12.20 -0.76
N PRO A 199 -16.93 -12.83 -1.88
CA PRO A 199 -16.39 -12.20 -3.09
C PRO A 199 -17.46 -11.46 -3.91
N CYS A 200 -17.15 -10.23 -4.33
CA CYS A 200 -17.86 -9.63 -5.45
C CYS A 200 -17.51 -10.47 -6.68
N LEU A 201 -18.47 -11.30 -7.08
CA LEU A 201 -18.29 -12.25 -8.16
C LEU A 201 -18.07 -11.56 -9.52
N SER A 202 -18.41 -10.28 -9.64
CA SER A 202 -18.20 -9.47 -10.84
C SER A 202 -16.95 -8.57 -10.77
N CYS A 203 -16.23 -8.56 -9.66
CA CYS A 203 -15.05 -7.72 -9.49
C CYS A 203 -13.80 -8.53 -9.84
N PRO A 204 -12.80 -7.93 -10.51
CA PRO A 204 -11.55 -8.62 -10.75
C PRO A 204 -10.88 -8.97 -9.42
N PRO A 205 -10.24 -10.15 -9.31
CA PRO A 205 -9.47 -10.49 -8.12
C PRO A 205 -8.31 -9.48 -7.93
N PRO A 206 -7.91 -9.17 -6.69
CA PRO A 206 -6.86 -8.20 -6.40
C PRO A 206 -5.55 -8.47 -7.16
N GLU A 207 -5.20 -9.74 -7.35
CA GLU A 207 -3.98 -10.16 -8.04
C GLU A 207 -4.04 -9.82 -9.53
N LEU A 208 -5.20 -10.04 -10.17
CA LEU A 208 -5.41 -9.67 -11.57
C LEU A 208 -5.40 -8.15 -11.73
N PHE A 209 -6.04 -7.45 -10.80
CA PHE A 209 -6.04 -6.00 -10.76
C PHE A 209 -4.62 -5.44 -10.70
N GLU A 210 -3.83 -5.89 -9.72
CA GLU A 210 -2.43 -5.48 -9.56
C GLU A 210 -1.60 -5.82 -10.80
N ALA A 211 -1.72 -7.04 -11.32
CA ALA A 211 -0.97 -7.47 -12.49
C ALA A 211 -1.28 -6.58 -13.70
N VAL A 212 -2.55 -6.29 -14.00
CA VAL A 212 -2.90 -5.47 -15.15
C VAL A 212 -2.39 -4.02 -15.01
N ILE A 213 -2.47 -3.45 -13.82
CA ILE A 213 -1.92 -2.10 -13.56
C ILE A 213 -0.39 -2.09 -13.73
N LEU A 214 0.30 -3.03 -13.10
CA LEU A 214 1.76 -3.15 -13.14
C LEU A 214 2.27 -3.47 -14.54
N GLY A 215 1.54 -4.29 -15.29
CA GLY A 215 1.81 -4.63 -16.68
C GLY A 215 1.70 -3.44 -17.62
N GLY A 216 0.70 -2.57 -17.39
CA GLY A 216 0.55 -1.31 -18.12
C GLY A 216 1.74 -0.38 -17.88
N ALA A 217 2.13 -0.23 -16.61
CA ALA A 217 3.26 0.60 -16.21
C ALA A 217 4.59 0.12 -16.84
N ILE A 218 4.93 -1.17 -16.69
CA ILE A 218 6.19 -1.71 -17.23
C ILE A 218 6.24 -1.66 -18.76
N ARG A 219 5.12 -1.90 -19.44
CA ARG A 219 5.04 -1.83 -20.90
C ARG A 219 5.27 -0.41 -21.41
N ALA A 220 4.66 0.60 -20.77
CA ALA A 220 4.85 2.00 -21.15
C ALA A 220 6.30 2.45 -20.94
N THR A 221 6.91 2.08 -19.81
CA THR A 221 8.32 2.39 -19.54
C THR A 221 9.26 1.67 -20.50
N SER A 222 9.01 0.38 -20.78
CA SER A 222 9.77 -0.39 -21.76
C SER A 222 9.66 0.24 -23.16
N ALA A 223 8.46 0.64 -23.59
CA ALA A 223 8.26 1.33 -24.86
C ALA A 223 9.05 2.65 -24.91
N ALA A 224 9.05 3.43 -23.82
CA ALA A 224 9.79 4.69 -23.75
C ALA A 224 11.31 4.50 -23.90
N LEU A 225 11.85 3.36 -23.41
CA LEU A 225 13.30 3.08 -23.43
C LEU A 225 13.76 2.34 -24.68
N PHE A 226 12.93 1.48 -25.26
CA PHE A 226 13.32 0.53 -26.30
C PHE A 226 12.57 0.69 -27.64
N ALA A 227 11.62 1.63 -27.79
CA ALA A 227 10.84 1.79 -29.03
C ALA A 227 11.67 2.05 -30.29
N ASN A 228 12.86 2.64 -30.16
CA ASN A 228 13.74 2.94 -31.30
C ASN A 228 14.55 1.72 -31.78
N GLY A 229 14.31 0.53 -31.22
CA GLY A 229 15.03 -0.70 -31.59
C GLY A 229 16.49 -0.72 -31.13
N GLY A 230 16.88 0.21 -30.24
CA GLY A 230 18.20 0.20 -29.61
C GLY A 230 18.33 -0.99 -28.67
N GLY A 231 19.52 -1.61 -28.66
CA GLY A 231 19.84 -2.68 -27.71
C GLY A 231 19.91 -2.16 -26.26
N LEU A 232 20.22 -3.06 -25.33
CA LEU A 232 20.29 -2.79 -23.89
C LEU A 232 21.11 -1.54 -23.53
N GLU A 233 22.27 -1.37 -24.18
CA GLU A 233 23.19 -0.25 -23.95
C GLU A 233 22.58 1.11 -24.34
N ALA A 234 21.84 1.16 -25.46
CA ALA A 234 21.15 2.37 -25.89
C ALA A 234 20.01 2.74 -24.92
N GLY A 235 19.27 1.72 -24.46
CA GLY A 235 18.23 1.91 -23.43
C GLY A 235 18.83 2.40 -22.11
N LEU A 236 19.96 1.83 -21.66
CA LEU A 236 20.64 2.23 -20.44
C LEU A 236 21.11 3.70 -20.50
N LYS A 237 21.70 4.09 -21.63
CA LYS A 237 22.12 5.48 -21.86
C LYS A 237 20.94 6.44 -21.80
N LEU A 238 19.83 6.10 -22.48
CA LEU A 238 18.62 6.91 -22.46
C LEU A 238 18.03 7.01 -21.05
N MET A 239 18.09 5.93 -20.27
CA MET A 239 17.63 5.91 -18.87
C MET A 239 18.48 6.82 -17.98
N LEU A 240 19.82 6.80 -18.11
CA LEU A 240 20.72 7.68 -17.35
C LEU A 240 20.51 9.17 -17.69
N GLU A 241 20.10 9.47 -18.91
CA GLU A 241 19.79 10.84 -19.37
C GLU A 241 18.35 11.28 -19.00
N MET A 242 17.49 10.35 -18.58
CA MET A 242 16.08 10.61 -18.29
C MET A 242 15.90 11.21 -16.90
N LYS A 243 15.18 12.34 -16.83
CA LYS A 243 14.77 12.92 -15.55
C LYS A 243 13.71 12.05 -14.86
N PRO A 244 13.72 11.92 -13.51
CA PRO A 244 12.73 11.12 -12.77
C PRO A 244 11.28 11.46 -13.08
N GLU A 245 10.96 12.74 -13.30
CA GLU A 245 9.59 13.20 -13.58
C GLU A 245 9.08 12.69 -14.94
N ARG A 246 9.99 12.51 -15.91
CA ARG A 246 9.63 11.96 -17.23
C ARG A 246 9.32 10.46 -17.12
N LEU A 247 10.05 9.75 -16.26
CA LEU A 247 9.78 8.35 -15.98
C LEU A 247 8.44 8.16 -15.25
N GLU A 248 8.19 8.97 -14.22
CA GLU A 248 6.92 8.98 -13.48
C GLU A 248 5.73 9.20 -14.43
N LYS A 249 5.88 10.14 -15.37
CA LYS A 249 4.86 10.39 -16.39
C LYS A 249 4.55 9.14 -17.22
N HIS A 250 5.57 8.45 -17.74
CA HIS A 250 5.35 7.23 -18.55
C HIS A 250 4.71 6.09 -17.73
N LEU A 251 5.08 5.96 -16.46
CA LEU A 251 4.47 4.97 -15.56
C LEU A 251 3.00 5.28 -15.27
N LEU A 252 2.66 6.55 -15.07
CA LEU A 252 1.26 6.99 -14.86
C LEU A 252 0.42 6.81 -16.13
N GLU A 253 0.96 7.13 -17.31
CA GLU A 253 0.31 6.87 -18.60
C GLU A 253 0.05 5.36 -18.79
N GLY A 254 1.05 4.52 -18.50
CA GLY A 254 0.92 3.06 -18.54
C GLY A 254 -0.09 2.51 -17.53
N THR A 255 -0.11 3.05 -16.32
CA THR A 255 -1.09 2.70 -15.27
C THR A 255 -2.51 3.04 -15.70
N ALA A 256 -2.72 4.23 -16.26
CA ALA A 256 -4.02 4.66 -16.77
C ALA A 256 -4.50 3.75 -17.92
N GLU A 257 -3.60 3.36 -18.82
CA GLU A 257 -3.90 2.41 -19.90
C GLU A 257 -4.24 1.02 -19.34
N GLY A 258 -3.47 0.52 -18.36
CA GLY A 258 -3.77 -0.73 -17.66
C GLY A 258 -5.17 -0.71 -17.04
N LEU A 259 -5.55 0.39 -16.37
CA LEU A 259 -6.88 0.54 -15.78
C LEU A 259 -7.99 0.49 -16.83
N LYS A 260 -7.82 1.15 -17.98
CA LYS A 260 -8.78 1.10 -19.09
C LYS A 260 -8.92 -0.32 -19.65
N GLN A 261 -7.80 -1.03 -19.82
CA GLN A 261 -7.82 -2.41 -20.30
C GLN A 261 -8.51 -3.34 -19.31
N LEU A 262 -8.28 -3.16 -18.00
CA LEU A 262 -8.99 -3.92 -16.97
C LEU A 262 -10.50 -3.69 -17.01
N GLN A 263 -10.92 -2.42 -17.17
CA GLN A 263 -12.34 -2.07 -17.28
C GLN A 263 -12.97 -2.71 -18.51
N ALA A 264 -12.29 -2.69 -19.66
CA ALA A 264 -12.76 -3.32 -20.89
C ALA A 264 -12.88 -4.86 -20.73
N LEU A 265 -11.89 -5.50 -20.11
CA LEU A 265 -11.91 -6.94 -19.83
C LEU A 265 -13.03 -7.32 -18.87
N SER A 266 -13.21 -6.54 -17.80
CA SER A 266 -14.27 -6.74 -16.82
C SER A 266 -15.66 -6.55 -17.42
N ALA A 267 -15.86 -5.52 -18.26
CA ALA A 267 -17.11 -5.29 -18.97
C ALA A 267 -17.46 -6.45 -19.92
N LYS A 268 -16.49 -6.89 -20.73
CA LYS A 268 -16.65 -8.03 -21.62
C LYS A 268 -16.98 -9.32 -20.87
N SER A 269 -16.26 -9.60 -19.78
CA SER A 269 -16.51 -10.78 -18.95
C SER A 269 -17.91 -10.74 -18.31
N CYS A 270 -18.37 -9.57 -17.86
CA CYS A 270 -19.73 -9.41 -17.34
C CYS A 270 -20.79 -9.64 -18.41
N GLU A 271 -20.57 -9.16 -19.64
CA GLU A 271 -21.47 -9.39 -20.77
C GLU A 271 -21.55 -10.88 -21.14
N GLU A 272 -20.40 -11.55 -21.28
CA GLU A 272 -20.32 -13.00 -21.54
C GLU A 272 -21.00 -13.82 -20.43
N THR A 273 -20.79 -13.42 -19.18
CA THR A 273 -21.42 -14.08 -18.02
C THR A 273 -22.92 -13.86 -18.01
N ARG A 274 -23.41 -12.67 -18.40
CA ARG A 274 -24.85 -12.39 -18.49
C ARG A 274 -25.54 -13.33 -19.47
N HIS A 275 -24.90 -13.63 -20.61
CA HIS A 275 -25.44 -14.61 -21.57
C HIS A 275 -25.57 -16.02 -21.01
N LEU A 276 -24.77 -16.39 -19.99
CA LEU A 276 -24.85 -17.70 -19.34
C LEU A 276 -25.98 -17.78 -18.29
N PHE A 277 -26.42 -16.65 -17.74
CA PHE A 277 -27.39 -16.61 -16.64
C PHE A 277 -28.75 -15.97 -16.98
N GLY A 278 -28.93 -15.38 -18.17
CA GLY A 278 -30.20 -14.82 -18.66
C GLY A 278 -30.37 -13.35 -18.34
#